data_AF-A0A8H9H3K3-F1
#
_entry.id   AF-A0A8H9H3K3-F1
#
_cell.length_a   1.000
_cell.length_b   1.000
_cell.length_c   1.000
_cell.angle_alpha   90.00
_cell.angle_beta   90.00
_cell.angle_gamma   90.00
#
_symmetry.space_group_name_H-M   'P 1'
#
loop_
_entity.id
_entity.type
_entity.pdbx_description
1 polymer ?
#
loop_
_entity_poly.entity_id
_entity_poly.type
_entity_poly.pdbx_seq_one_letter_code
_entity_poly.pdbx_strand_id
1 'polypeptide(L)'
;MFVPLYRTRARRRLLVATGATGLLVMWADAVVSWYIAPSDTAVTVNFVLLTVALVCYLPSVTTLNAATRGLASLPERRLDERQVAERLRAYTVANTLMRLILTLVVALVLASMWGDGPAARVPGAAIALGLIAVWLTHLVLPLLVAGWRLPDPPPDDDDRDDHDDHHQAGDQAGVA
;
A
#
# COMPACT_ATOMS: atom_id res chain seq x y z
N MET A 1 21.61 -2.49 6.35
CA MET A 1 21.36 -3.89 5.95
C MET A 1 19.91 -3.99 5.47
N PHE A 2 19.65 -3.74 4.19
CA PHE A 2 18.31 -3.90 3.62
C PHE A 2 18.15 -5.36 3.21
N VAL A 3 17.41 -6.14 4.01
CA VAL A 3 17.00 -7.49 3.62
C VAL A 3 16.17 -7.36 2.33
N PRO A 4 16.39 -8.18 1.28
CA PRO A 4 15.58 -8.13 0.05
C PRO A 4 14.18 -8.69 0.34
N LEU A 5 13.36 -7.89 1.02
CA LEU A 5 12.03 -8.24 1.50
C LEU A 5 10.99 -8.37 0.37
N TYR A 6 11.35 -8.03 -0.87
CA TYR A 6 10.45 -8.02 -2.02
C TYR A 6 10.58 -9.24 -2.94
N ARG A 7 11.50 -10.18 -2.64
CA ARG A 7 11.80 -11.31 -3.55
C ARG A 7 10.65 -12.33 -3.66
N THR A 8 9.75 -12.41 -2.68
CA THR A 8 8.64 -13.38 -2.67
C THR A 8 7.26 -12.74 -2.58
N ARG A 9 6.27 -13.36 -3.24
CA ARG A 9 4.87 -12.91 -3.29
C ARG A 9 4.25 -12.74 -1.92
N ALA A 10 4.59 -13.62 -0.98
CA ALA A 10 4.06 -13.61 0.38
C ALA A 10 4.48 -12.35 1.13
N ARG A 11 5.76 -11.96 1.05
CA ARG A 11 6.28 -10.77 1.75
C ARG A 11 5.75 -9.48 1.12
N ARG A 12 5.62 -9.44 -0.21
CA ARG A 12 5.00 -8.29 -0.92
C ARG A 12 3.53 -8.12 -0.54
N ARG A 13 2.77 -9.21 -0.44
CA ARG A 13 1.38 -9.17 0.04
C ARG A 13 1.26 -8.72 1.50
N LEU A 14 2.20 -9.11 2.36
CA LEU A 14 2.25 -8.61 3.73
C LEU A 14 2.47 -7.09 3.75
N LEU A 15 3.39 -6.56 2.94
CA LEU A 15 3.61 -5.11 2.84
C LEU A 15 2.37 -4.36 2.34
N VAL A 16 1.66 -4.93 1.35
CA VAL A 16 0.38 -4.37 0.88
C VAL A 16 -0.65 -4.39 2.01
N ALA A 17 -0.75 -5.49 2.75
CA ALA A 17 -1.66 -5.60 3.89
C ALA A 17 -1.32 -4.58 4.98
N THR A 18 -0.04 -4.40 5.35
CA THR A 18 0.39 -3.39 6.32
C THR A 18 0.05 -1.97 5.88
N GLY A 19 0.30 -1.64 4.60
CA GLY A 19 -0.06 -0.34 4.05
C GLY A 19 -1.58 -0.10 4.03
N ALA A 20 -2.34 -1.13 3.65
CA ALA A 20 -3.80 -1.10 3.69
C ALA A 20 -4.34 -0.94 5.12
N THR A 21 -3.74 -1.62 6.10
CA THR A 21 -4.08 -1.43 7.52
C THR A 21 -3.83 0.00 7.96
N GLY A 22 -2.68 0.60 7.61
CA GLY A 22 -2.39 2.00 7.92
C GLY A 22 -3.45 2.97 7.34
N LEU A 23 -3.90 2.73 6.11
CA LEU A 23 -5.01 3.50 5.52
C LEU A 23 -6.32 3.28 6.27
N LEU A 24 -6.65 2.02 6.61
CA LEU A 24 -7.89 1.72 7.33
C LEU A 24 -7.92 2.38 8.71
N VAL A 25 -6.78 2.42 9.40
CA VAL A 25 -6.64 3.17 10.67
C VAL A 25 -6.88 4.66 10.46
N MET A 26 -6.37 5.25 9.38
CA MET A 26 -6.63 6.66 9.04
C MET A 26 -8.12 6.93 8.75
N TRP A 27 -8.80 6.03 8.05
CA TRP A 27 -10.25 6.13 7.85
C TRP A 27 -11.02 5.97 9.16
N ALA A 28 -10.59 5.04 10.01
CA ALA A 28 -11.17 4.85 11.34
C ALA A 28 -11.00 6.11 12.20
N ASP A 29 -9.87 6.80 12.13
CA ASP A 29 -9.63 8.06 12.82
C ASP A 29 -10.64 9.15 12.43
N ALA A 30 -10.88 9.32 11.13
CA ALA A 30 -11.90 10.25 10.63
C ALA A 30 -13.31 9.88 11.14
N VAL A 31 -13.65 8.59 11.17
CA VAL A 31 -14.94 8.09 11.68
C VAL A 31 -15.05 8.30 13.19
N VAL A 32 -14.02 7.97 13.95
CA VAL A 32 -13.99 8.18 15.41
C VAL A 32 -14.17 9.67 15.70
N SER A 33 -13.40 10.53 15.03
CA SER A 33 -13.50 11.98 15.17
C SER A 33 -14.88 12.54 14.80
N TRP A 34 -15.68 11.84 14.00
CA TRP A 34 -17.06 12.23 13.72
C TRP A 34 -17.95 12.13 14.96
N TYR A 35 -17.73 11.13 15.81
CA TYR A 35 -18.58 10.84 16.97
C TYR A 35 -18.12 11.52 18.25
N ILE A 36 -16.82 11.71 18.44
CA ILE A 36 -16.26 12.17 19.72
C ILE A 36 -15.78 13.63 19.72
N ALA A 37 -15.74 14.30 18.56
CA ALA A 37 -15.33 15.70 18.50
C ALA A 37 -16.53 16.65 18.74
N PRO A 38 -16.33 17.81 19.41
CA PRO A 38 -15.09 18.26 20.03
C PRO A 38 -14.92 17.71 21.46
N SER A 39 -13.78 17.08 21.75
CA SER A 39 -13.39 16.71 23.12
C SER A 39 -11.86 16.58 23.24
N ASP A 40 -11.30 16.80 24.42
CA ASP A 40 -9.86 16.61 24.67
C ASP A 40 -9.43 15.14 24.49
N THR A 41 -10.35 14.21 24.78
CA THR A 41 -10.20 12.79 24.48
C THR A 41 -10.07 12.54 22.98
N ALA A 42 -10.86 13.25 22.14
CA ALA A 42 -10.73 13.14 20.68
C ALA A 42 -9.34 13.51 20.20
N VAL A 43 -8.77 14.60 20.73
CA VAL A 43 -7.41 15.01 20.35
C VAL A 43 -6.41 13.90 20.63
N THR A 44 -6.44 13.33 21.83
CA THR A 44 -5.51 12.26 22.22
C THR A 44 -5.68 11.00 21.37
N VAL A 45 -6.92 10.57 21.16
CA VAL A 45 -7.23 9.38 20.35
C VAL A 45 -6.78 9.57 18.91
N ASN A 46 -7.07 10.72 18.30
CA ASN A 46 -6.70 11.01 16.92
C ASN A 46 -5.17 11.02 16.76
N PHE A 47 -4.42 11.61 17.70
CA PHE A 47 -2.95 11.58 17.64
C PHE A 47 -2.38 10.16 17.72
N VAL A 48 -2.97 9.30 18.55
CA VAL A 48 -2.56 7.88 18.65
C VAL A 48 -2.86 7.15 17.35
N LEU A 49 -4.07 7.27 16.81
CA LEU A 49 -4.46 6.61 15.56
C LEU A 49 -3.64 7.11 14.37
N LEU A 50 -3.42 8.41 14.26
CA LEU A 50 -2.56 9.02 13.25
C LEU A 50 -1.12 8.47 13.33
N THR A 51 -0.58 8.35 14.54
CA THR A 51 0.77 7.80 14.74
C THR A 51 0.84 6.33 14.29
N VAL A 52 -0.13 5.50 14.69
CA VAL A 52 -0.21 4.09 14.26
C VAL A 52 -0.35 3.99 12.74
N ALA A 53 -1.22 4.80 12.15
CA ALA A 53 -1.41 4.85 10.70
C ALA A 53 -0.10 5.19 9.98
N LEU A 54 0.63 6.22 10.43
CA LEU A 54 1.89 6.63 9.82
C LEU A 54 3.00 5.58 9.98
N VAL A 55 3.09 4.93 11.14
CA VAL A 55 4.07 3.86 11.41
C VAL A 55 3.83 2.65 10.50
N CYS A 56 2.58 2.32 10.18
CA CYS A 56 2.29 1.26 9.19
C CYS A 56 2.46 1.75 7.75
N TYR A 57 2.03 2.97 7.45
CA TYR A 57 1.97 3.53 6.11
C TYR A 57 3.36 3.81 5.54
N LEU A 58 4.21 4.55 6.25
CA LEU A 58 5.50 5.02 5.71
C LEU A 58 6.45 3.89 5.31
N PRO A 59 6.67 2.83 6.13
CA PRO A 59 7.53 1.72 5.73
C PRO A 59 6.94 0.92 4.57
N SER A 60 5.61 0.76 4.54
CA SER A 60 4.93 0.02 3.47
C SER A 60 5.07 0.74 2.14
N VAL A 61 4.84 2.05 2.11
CA VAL A 61 4.95 2.86 0.88
C VAL A 61 6.39 2.94 0.39
N THR A 62 7.35 3.18 1.28
CA THR A 62 8.77 3.24 0.90
C THR A 62 9.26 1.90 0.34
N THR A 63 8.92 0.80 1.01
CA THR A 63 9.34 -0.55 0.58
C THR A 63 8.62 -0.98 -0.70
N LEU A 64 7.33 -0.67 -0.86
CA LEU A 64 6.59 -0.98 -2.10
C LEU A 64 7.09 -0.16 -3.29
N ASN A 65 7.46 1.11 -3.09
CA ASN A 65 8.09 1.91 -4.15
C ASN A 65 9.43 1.30 -4.59
N ALA A 66 10.26 0.87 -3.64
CA ALA A 66 11.52 0.18 -3.95
C ALA A 66 11.27 -1.17 -4.66
N ALA A 67 10.32 -1.98 -4.15
CA ALA A 67 9.98 -3.30 -4.68
C ALA A 67 9.41 -3.24 -6.10
N THR A 68 8.62 -2.21 -6.40
CA THR A 68 8.06 -1.98 -7.74
C THR A 68 9.07 -1.31 -8.68
N ARG A 69 10.34 -1.16 -8.26
CA ARG A 69 11.44 -0.48 -8.98
C ARG A 69 11.07 0.92 -9.44
N GLY A 70 10.14 1.56 -8.74
CA GLY A 70 9.59 2.82 -9.21
C GLY A 70 8.80 2.68 -10.52
N LEU A 71 8.01 1.63 -10.76
CA LEU A 71 7.03 1.63 -11.86
C LEU A 71 6.15 2.90 -11.87
N ALA A 72 5.92 3.48 -10.69
CA ALA A 72 5.27 4.78 -10.53
C ALA A 72 6.21 6.01 -10.70
N SER A 73 7.54 5.86 -10.54
CA SER A 73 8.51 6.96 -10.55
C SER A 73 9.50 6.95 -11.73
N LEU A 74 9.58 5.86 -12.49
CA LEU A 74 10.43 5.73 -13.67
C LEU A 74 9.85 6.54 -14.82
N PRO A 75 10.70 7.29 -15.54
CA PRO A 75 10.29 7.96 -16.76
C PRO A 75 9.72 6.95 -17.77
N GLU A 76 8.59 7.29 -18.38
CA GLU A 76 7.90 6.42 -19.35
C GLU A 76 8.82 5.94 -20.49
N ARG A 77 9.76 6.78 -20.94
CA ARG A 77 10.78 6.43 -21.94
C ARG A 77 11.71 5.26 -21.57
N ARG A 78 11.75 4.85 -20.30
CA ARG A 78 12.55 3.71 -19.81
C ARG A 78 11.70 2.46 -19.56
N LEU A 79 10.39 2.56 -19.73
CA LEU A 79 9.48 1.44 -19.55
C LEU A 79 9.26 0.74 -20.89
N ASP A 80 9.26 -0.59 -20.85
CA ASP A 80 8.80 -1.42 -21.96
C ASP A 80 7.27 -1.31 -22.13
N GLU A 81 6.73 -1.62 -23.30
CA GLU A 81 5.29 -1.57 -23.60
C GLU A 81 4.48 -2.39 -22.58
N ARG A 82 5.01 -3.56 -22.18
CA ARG A 82 4.42 -4.41 -21.15
C ARG A 82 4.36 -3.71 -19.78
N GLN A 83 5.39 -2.96 -19.42
CA GLN A 83 5.44 -2.24 -18.13
C GLN A 83 4.51 -1.03 -18.12
N VAL A 84 4.42 -0.31 -19.24
CA VAL A 84 3.45 0.80 -19.42
C VAL A 84 2.02 0.28 -19.30
N ALA A 85 1.70 -0.84 -19.96
CA ALA A 85 0.37 -1.45 -19.89
C ALA A 85 0.00 -1.89 -18.46
N GLU A 86 0.92 -2.52 -17.72
CA GLU A 86 0.65 -2.95 -16.35
C GLU A 86 0.48 -1.75 -15.40
N ARG A 87 1.26 -0.68 -15.60
CA ARG A 87 1.10 0.59 -14.88
C ARG A 87 -0.28 1.20 -15.13
N LEU A 88 -0.68 1.36 -16.39
CA LEU A 88 -1.99 1.90 -16.76
C LEU A 88 -3.14 1.06 -16.18
N ARG A 89 -2.99 -0.28 -16.19
CA ARG A 89 -3.97 -1.19 -15.60
C ARG A 89 -4.08 -0.98 -14.08
N ALA A 90 -2.96 -0.81 -13.38
CA ALA A 90 -2.96 -0.52 -11.95
C ALA A 90 -3.65 0.82 -11.65
N TYR A 91 -3.35 1.89 -12.40
CA TYR A 91 -4.04 3.18 -12.27
C TYR A 91 -5.52 3.11 -12.60
N THR A 92 -5.92 2.34 -13.60
CA THR A 92 -7.34 2.18 -13.98
C THR A 92 -8.13 1.51 -12.87
N VAL A 93 -7.58 0.43 -12.31
CA VAL A 93 -8.19 -0.27 -11.16
C VAL A 93 -8.22 0.65 -9.94
N ALA A 94 -7.12 1.33 -9.62
CA ALA A 94 -7.04 2.24 -8.49
C ALA A 94 -8.06 3.39 -8.61
N ASN A 95 -8.17 4.03 -9.77
CA ASN A 95 -9.18 5.08 -9.99
C ASN A 95 -10.61 4.54 -9.91
N THR A 96 -10.85 3.30 -10.34
CA THR A 96 -12.16 2.66 -10.20
C THR A 96 -12.52 2.44 -8.74
N LEU A 97 -11.58 1.90 -7.95
CA LEU A 97 -11.74 1.74 -6.51
C LEU A 97 -11.90 3.10 -5.81
N MET A 98 -11.13 4.12 -6.20
CA MET A 98 -11.23 5.46 -5.64
C MET A 98 -12.60 6.08 -5.89
N ARG A 99 -13.15 5.93 -7.10
CA ARG A 99 -14.52 6.38 -7.40
C ARG A 99 -15.54 5.67 -6.50
N LEU A 100 -15.42 4.35 -6.29
CA LEU A 100 -16.30 3.62 -5.38
C LEU A 100 -16.19 4.10 -3.94
N ILE A 101 -14.96 4.35 -3.45
CA ILE A 101 -14.71 4.89 -2.12
C ILE A 101 -15.36 6.28 -1.99
N LEU A 102 -15.17 7.17 -2.96
CA LEU A 102 -15.76 8.50 -2.95
C LEU A 102 -17.30 8.44 -2.99
N THR A 103 -17.88 7.57 -3.82
CA THR A 103 -19.33 7.35 -3.85
C THR A 103 -19.85 6.88 -2.49
N LEU A 104 -19.15 5.94 -1.84
CA LEU A 104 -19.52 5.45 -0.52
C LEU A 104 -19.41 6.55 0.54
N VAL A 105 -18.33 7.33 0.54
CA VAL A 105 -18.14 8.45 1.47
C VAL A 105 -19.25 9.49 1.32
N VAL A 106 -19.56 9.89 0.09
CA VAL A 106 -20.67 10.83 -0.18
C VAL A 106 -22.00 10.25 0.31
N ALA A 107 -22.29 8.99 0.01
CA ALA A 107 -23.53 8.35 0.46
C ALA A 107 -23.64 8.30 1.99
N LEU A 108 -22.55 7.94 2.69
CA LEU A 108 -22.53 7.87 4.15
C LEU A 108 -22.69 9.25 4.81
N VAL A 109 -22.04 10.29 4.26
CA VAL A 109 -22.19 11.68 4.75
C VAL A 109 -23.61 12.19 4.52
N LEU A 110 -24.19 11.93 3.34
CA LEU A 110 -25.58 12.33 3.08
C LEU A 110 -26.57 11.60 3.97
N ALA A 111 -26.36 10.28 4.18
CA ALA A 111 -27.20 9.49 5.05
C ALA A 111 -27.12 9.94 6.52
N SER A 112 -25.92 10.29 7.01
CA SER A 112 -25.75 10.76 8.40
C SER A 112 -26.40 12.12 8.64
N MET A 113 -26.50 12.97 7.62
CA MET A 113 -27.11 14.30 7.75
C MET A 113 -28.63 14.32 7.49
N TRP A 114 -29.21 13.23 6.96
CA TRP A 114 -30.59 13.21 6.48
C TRP A 114 -31.65 13.47 7.58
N GLY A 115 -31.36 13.09 8.82
CA GLY A 115 -32.30 13.24 9.96
C GLY A 115 -32.23 14.58 10.70
N ASP A 116 -31.10 15.29 10.61
CA ASP A 116 -30.79 16.42 11.50
C ASP A 116 -31.20 17.80 10.91
N GLY A 117 -31.64 17.83 9.66
CA GLY A 117 -32.11 19.06 8.99
C GLY A 117 -31.06 20.18 8.97
N PRO A 118 -31.46 21.47 9.03
CA PRO A 118 -30.53 22.61 9.00
C PRO A 118 -29.55 22.67 10.19
N ALA A 119 -29.79 21.88 11.24
CA ALA A 119 -28.93 21.81 12.42
C ALA A 119 -27.80 20.78 12.28
N ALA A 120 -27.77 19.99 11.21
CA ALA A 120 -26.71 19.03 10.93
C ALA A 120 -25.35 19.74 10.88
N ARG A 121 -24.44 19.36 11.78
CA ARG A 121 -23.08 19.88 11.81
C ARG A 121 -22.09 18.73 11.71
N VAL A 122 -21.14 18.89 10.80
CA VAL A 122 -20.03 17.96 10.67
C VAL A 122 -18.84 18.50 11.47
N PRO A 123 -18.23 17.70 12.37
CA PRO A 123 -17.05 18.14 13.09
C PRO A 123 -15.88 18.46 12.14
N GLY A 124 -15.25 19.63 12.32
CA GLY A 124 -14.13 20.08 11.47
C GLY A 124 -12.94 19.13 11.47
N ALA A 125 -12.65 18.49 12.61
CA ALA A 125 -11.59 17.49 12.73
C ALA A 125 -11.89 16.24 11.88
N ALA A 126 -13.14 15.78 11.83
CA ALA A 126 -13.55 14.65 10.99
C ALA A 126 -13.39 14.97 9.50
N ILE A 127 -13.70 16.21 9.09
CA ILE A 127 -13.47 16.68 7.71
C ILE A 127 -11.98 16.67 7.39
N ALA A 128 -11.14 17.27 8.25
CA ALA A 128 -9.70 17.35 8.02
C ALA A 128 -9.07 15.96 7.90
N LEU A 129 -9.38 15.06 8.84
CA LEU A 129 -8.89 13.68 8.83
C LEU A 129 -9.43 12.89 7.64
N GLY A 130 -10.71 13.06 7.29
CA GLY A 130 -11.31 12.43 6.11
C GLY A 130 -10.65 12.87 4.80
N LEU A 131 -10.34 14.17 4.66
CA LEU A 131 -9.62 14.69 3.49
C LEU A 131 -8.18 14.14 3.41
N ILE A 132 -7.50 14.03 4.55
CA ILE A 132 -6.17 13.39 4.61
C ILE A 132 -6.28 11.92 4.21
N ALA A 133 -7.28 11.19 4.72
CA ALA A 133 -7.53 9.79 4.37
C ALA A 133 -7.78 9.61 2.87
N VAL A 134 -8.63 10.45 2.28
CA VAL A 134 -8.89 10.49 0.83
C VAL A 134 -7.60 10.74 0.06
N TRP A 135 -6.83 11.75 0.46
CA TRP A 135 -5.59 12.12 -0.23
C TRP A 135 -4.54 11.00 -0.18
N LEU A 136 -4.27 10.45 1.00
CA LEU A 136 -3.34 9.33 1.17
C LEU A 136 -3.81 8.08 0.40
N THR A 137 -5.10 7.77 0.46
CA THR A 137 -5.69 6.66 -0.31
C THR A 137 -5.43 6.86 -1.79
N HIS A 138 -5.72 8.05 -2.34
CA HIS A 138 -5.52 8.34 -3.75
C HIS A 138 -4.05 8.16 -4.19
N LEU A 139 -3.11 8.61 -3.37
CA LEU A 139 -1.68 8.52 -3.67
C LEU A 139 -1.16 7.07 -3.67
N VAL A 140 -1.60 6.24 -2.73
CA VAL A 140 -1.02 4.91 -2.52
C VAL A 140 -1.76 3.79 -3.24
N LEU A 141 -3.03 3.98 -3.59
CA LEU A 141 -3.86 2.92 -4.14
C LEU A 141 -3.29 2.28 -5.43
N PRO A 142 -2.69 3.03 -6.38
CA PRO A 142 -2.00 2.42 -7.52
C PRO A 142 -0.84 1.52 -7.11
N LEU A 143 -0.07 1.91 -6.08
CA LEU A 143 1.05 1.13 -5.56
C LEU A 143 0.59 -0.15 -4.86
N LEU A 144 -0.49 -0.09 -4.07
CA LEU A 144 -1.07 -1.28 -3.43
C LEU A 144 -1.57 -2.26 -4.49
N VAL A 145 -2.28 -1.77 -5.51
CA VAL A 145 -2.78 -2.58 -6.62
C VAL A 145 -1.62 -3.23 -7.40
N ALA A 146 -0.59 -2.44 -7.74
CA ALA A 146 0.59 -2.95 -8.44
C ALA A 146 1.34 -3.99 -7.60
N GLY A 147 1.60 -3.69 -6.32
CA GLY A 147 2.28 -4.61 -5.40
C GLY A 147 1.53 -5.93 -5.22
N TRP A 148 0.19 -5.89 -5.16
CA TRP A 148 -0.63 -7.09 -5.03
C TRP A 148 -0.61 -7.98 -6.29
N ARG A 149 -0.53 -7.36 -7.46
CA ARG A 149 -0.62 -8.04 -8.77
C ARG A 149 0.70 -8.52 -9.33
N LEU A 150 1.82 -7.88 -8.97
CA LEU A 150 3.12 -8.18 -9.57
C LEU A 150 3.47 -9.68 -9.41
N PRO A 151 3.93 -10.37 -10.47
CA PRO A 151 4.51 -11.71 -10.36
C PRO A 151 5.83 -11.70 -9.58
N ASP A 152 6.29 -12.85 -9.13
CA ASP A 152 7.63 -12.96 -8.54
C ASP A 152 8.70 -12.83 -9.63
N PRO A 153 9.84 -12.17 -9.33
CA PRO A 153 10.95 -12.12 -10.26
C PRO A 153 11.46 -13.54 -10.53
N PRO A 154 11.96 -13.82 -11.75
CA PRO A 154 12.65 -15.08 -12.01
C PRO A 154 13.79 -15.27 -11.00
N PRO A 155 14.10 -16.51 -10.59
CA PRO A 155 15.25 -16.78 -9.72
C PRO A 155 16.51 -16.21 -10.38
N ASP A 156 17.35 -15.52 -9.61
CA ASP A 156 18.63 -15.02 -10.12
C ASP A 156 19.51 -16.25 -10.42
N ASP A 157 20.17 -16.28 -11.58
CA ASP A 157 20.96 -17.42 -12.03
C ASP A 157 22.23 -17.67 -11.17
N ASP A 158 22.58 -16.74 -10.27
CA ASP A 158 23.73 -16.84 -9.34
C ASP A 158 23.55 -17.92 -8.23
N ASP A 159 22.34 -18.50 -8.06
CA ASP A 159 22.09 -19.58 -7.10
C ASP A 159 22.30 -21.00 -7.71
N ARG A 160 22.75 -21.12 -8.97
CA ARG A 160 22.90 -22.41 -9.68
C ARG A 160 24.34 -22.95 -9.79
N ASP A 161 25.36 -22.12 -9.59
CA ASP A 161 26.74 -22.53 -9.88
C ASP A 161 27.49 -23.17 -8.69
N ASP A 162 26.90 -23.21 -7.48
CA ASP A 162 27.57 -23.75 -6.27
C ASP A 162 27.29 -25.25 -6.00
N HIS A 163 26.49 -25.94 -6.84
CA HIS A 163 26.09 -27.33 -6.55
C HIS A 163 26.63 -28.43 -7.47
N ASP A 164 27.28 -28.09 -8.59
CA ASP A 164 27.73 -29.11 -9.56
C ASP A 164 29.24 -29.42 -9.53
N ASP A 165 30.07 -28.65 -8.82
CA ASP A 165 31.54 -28.82 -8.86
C ASP A 165 32.12 -29.84 -7.85
N HIS A 166 31.33 -30.41 -6.94
CA HIS A 166 31.84 -31.35 -5.93
C HIS A 166 31.75 -32.84 -6.29
N HIS A 167 31.19 -33.21 -7.45
CA HIS A 167 31.04 -34.62 -7.83
C HIS A 167 32.04 -35.17 -8.85
N GLN A 168 32.96 -34.35 -9.41
CA GLN A 168 33.92 -34.84 -10.43
C GLN A 168 35.36 -35.06 -9.94
N ALA A 169 35.72 -34.69 -8.71
CA ALA A 169 37.10 -34.82 -8.23
C ALA A 169 37.48 -36.23 -7.68
N GLY A 170 36.53 -37.16 -7.58
CA GLY A 170 36.72 -38.45 -6.89
C GLY A 170 37.13 -39.64 -7.76
N ASP A 171 36.99 -39.58 -9.08
CA ASP A 171 37.02 -40.80 -9.93
C ASP A 171 38.30 -40.99 -10.76
N GLN A 172 39.34 -40.16 -10.55
CA GLN A 172 40.60 -40.25 -11.32
C GLN A 172 41.81 -40.83 -10.55
N ALA A 173 41.63 -41.35 -9.33
CA ALA A 173 42.74 -41.84 -8.50
C ALA A 173 42.89 -43.38 -8.47
N GLY A 174 42.47 -44.09 -9.53
CA GLY A 174 42.35 -45.55 -9.49
C GLY A 174 42.79 -46.31 -10.74
N VAL A 175 43.81 -45.86 -11.49
CA VAL A 175 44.48 -46.71 -12.48
C VAL A 175 45.98 -46.39 -12.53
N ALA A 176 46.78 -47.13 -11.76
CA ALA A 176 48.21 -47.33 -11.98
C ALA A 176 48.62 -48.68 -11.36
#